data_AF-Q03XY3-F1
#
_entry.id   AF-Q03XY3-F1
#
_cell.length_a   1.000
_cell.length_b   1.000
_cell.length_c   1.000
_cell.angle_alpha   90.00
_cell.angle_beta   90.00
_cell.angle_gamma   90.00
#
_symmetry.space_group_name_H-M   'P 1'
#
loop_
_entity.id
_entity.type
_entity.pdbx_description
1 polymer ?
#
loop_
_entity_poly.entity_id
_entity_poly.type
_entity_poly.pdbx_seq_one_letter_code
_entity_poly.pdbx_strand_id
1 'polypeptide(L)'
;MAIVLNIIIGVVTGLGVAFLGNVVKQPGTVLRKNITLGTGVLLGSLGAVSADQLLNYGPTLMETNFVPAIAGGIVLSFVGVYAGKRWVHLGTN
;
A
#
# COMPACT_ATOMS: atom_id res chain seq x y z
N MET A 1 -5.33 19.55 -4.23
CA MET A 1 -6.38 18.61 -3.78
C MET A 1 -6.03 17.17 -4.18
N ALA A 2 -5.64 16.94 -5.44
CA ALA A 2 -5.26 15.64 -6.00
C ALA A 2 -4.26 14.81 -5.16
N ILE A 3 -3.16 15.41 -4.68
CA ILE A 3 -2.16 14.70 -3.87
C ILE A 3 -2.74 14.15 -2.57
N VAL A 4 -3.61 14.90 -1.89
CA VAL A 4 -4.24 14.47 -0.64
C VAL A 4 -5.18 13.29 -0.90
N LEU A 5 -5.95 13.35 -1.99
CA LEU A 5 -6.82 12.24 -2.40
C LEU A 5 -6.01 10.97 -2.72
N ASN A 6 -4.90 11.11 -3.45
CA ASN A 6 -3.98 10.00 -3.73
C ASN A 6 -3.41 9.38 -2.45
N ILE A 7 -3.02 10.21 -1.48
CA ILE A 7 -2.54 9.72 -0.19
C ILE A 7 -3.64 8.93 0.52
N ILE A 8 -4.89 9.45 0.56
CA ILE A 8 -6.01 8.74 1.19
C ILE A 8 -6.26 7.39 0.51
N ILE A 9 -6.32 7.37 -0.84
CA ILE A 9 -6.46 6.14 -1.63
C ILE A 9 -5.36 5.16 -1.26
N GLY A 10 -4.10 5.62 -1.31
CA GLY A 10 -2.94 4.80 -1.03
C GLY A 10 -2.88 4.28 0.41
N VAL A 11 -3.30 5.07 1.41
CA VAL A 11 -3.42 4.65 2.81
C VAL A 11 -4.46 3.53 2.93
N VAL A 12 -5.64 3.70 2.33
CA VAL A 12 -6.73 2.71 2.39
C VAL A 12 -6.32 1.41 1.70
N THR A 13 -5.80 1.49 0.46
CA THR A 13 -5.34 0.30 -0.28
C THR A 13 -4.16 -0.37 0.42
N GLY A 14 -3.21 0.42 0.92
CA GLY A 14 -2.02 -0.05 1.61
C GLY A 14 -2.34 -0.74 2.94
N LEU A 15 -3.29 -0.21 3.71
CA LEU A 15 -3.82 -0.87 4.90
C LEU A 15 -4.51 -2.18 4.56
N GLY A 16 -5.33 -2.20 3.52
CA GLY A 16 -6.00 -3.42 3.05
C GLY A 16 -5.00 -4.52 2.72
N VAL A 17 -3.95 -4.19 1.97
CA VAL A 17 -2.89 -5.14 1.60
C VAL A 17 -2.08 -5.59 2.81
N ALA A 18 -1.66 -4.70 3.69
CA ALA A 18 -0.93 -5.08 4.90
C ALA A 18 -1.77 -5.91 5.88
N PHE A 19 -3.07 -5.61 5.98
CA PHE A 19 -4.01 -6.41 6.75
C PHE A 19 -4.11 -7.83 6.17
N LEU A 20 -4.36 -7.96 4.87
CA LEU A 20 -4.39 -9.27 4.20
C LEU A 20 -3.07 -10.02 4.34
N GLY A 21 -1.93 -9.33 4.23
CA GLY A 21 -0.62 -9.92 4.47
C GLY A 21 -0.45 -10.47 5.89
N ASN A 22 -1.00 -9.79 6.90
CA ASN A 22 -1.01 -10.27 8.28
C ASN A 22 -1.97 -11.44 8.51
N VAL A 23 -3.08 -11.52 7.75
CA VAL A 23 -3.99 -12.66 7.78
C VAL A 23 -3.33 -13.89 7.13
N VAL A 24 -2.68 -13.73 5.98
CA VAL A 24 -2.04 -14.83 5.24
C VAL A 24 -0.80 -15.36 5.97
N LYS A 25 0.02 -14.46 6.54
CA LYS A 25 1.19 -14.82 7.33
C LYS A 25 1.14 -14.08 8.66
N GLN A 26 0.74 -14.81 9.70
CA GLN A 26 0.54 -14.24 11.01
C GLN A 26 1.84 -13.65 11.58
N PRO A 27 1.80 -12.43 12.13
CA PRO A 27 2.96 -11.86 12.80
C PRO A 27 3.12 -12.51 14.19
N GLY A 28 4.34 -12.94 14.51
CA GLY A 28 4.63 -13.54 15.83
C GLY A 28 4.60 -12.56 17.01
N THR A 29 4.61 -11.24 16.73
CA THR A 29 4.55 -10.18 17.75
C THR A 29 3.70 -8.99 17.30
N VAL A 30 3.18 -8.23 18.27
CA VAL A 30 2.43 -6.98 18.01
C VAL A 30 3.29 -5.95 17.27
N LEU A 31 4.59 -5.90 17.57
CA LEU A 31 5.52 -5.01 16.88
C LEU A 31 5.61 -5.35 15.38
N ARG A 32 5.75 -6.63 15.01
CA ARG A 32 5.82 -7.05 13.60
C ARG A 32 4.51 -6.80 12.85
N LYS A 33 3.37 -6.94 13.53
CA LYS A 33 2.05 -6.55 12.99
C LYS A 33 2.03 -5.07 12.64
N ASN A 34 2.44 -4.21 13.58
CA ASN A 34 2.45 -2.76 13.40
C ASN A 34 3.44 -2.30 12.34
N ILE A 35 4.62 -2.93 12.26
CA ILE A 35 5.60 -2.67 11.19
C ILE A 35 4.97 -3.01 9.83
N THR A 36 4.33 -4.17 9.70
CA THR A 36 3.68 -4.57 8.42
C THR A 36 2.60 -3.56 8.02
N LEU A 37 1.77 -3.11 8.97
CA LEU A 37 0.75 -2.10 8.72
C LEU A 37 1.36 -0.75 8.32
N GLY A 38 2.39 -0.30 9.03
CA GLY A 38 3.11 0.94 8.71
C GLY A 38 3.76 0.88 7.32
N THR A 39 4.38 -0.25 6.97
CA THR A 39 4.94 -0.48 5.64
C THR A 39 3.86 -0.42 4.56
N GLY A 40 2.70 -1.06 4.79
CA GLY A 40 1.57 -0.97 3.86
C GLY A 40 1.07 0.46 3.65
N VAL A 41 0.92 1.24 4.72
CA VAL A 41 0.48 2.64 4.67
C VAL A 41 1.49 3.51 3.89
N LEU A 42 2.77 3.43 4.25
CA LEU A 42 3.81 4.24 3.63
C LEU A 42 3.98 3.90 2.15
N LEU A 43 4.06 2.61 1.82
CA LEU A 43 4.24 2.19 0.43
C LEU A 43 2.97 2.32 -0.40
N GLY A 44 1.79 2.15 0.21
CA GLY A 44 0.51 2.37 -0.46
C GLY A 44 0.32 3.83 -0.84
N SER A 45 0.57 4.76 0.09
CA SER A 45 0.52 6.20 -0.19
C SER A 45 1.53 6.65 -1.25
N LEU A 46 2.79 6.21 -1.15
CA LEU A 46 3.82 6.51 -2.16
C LEU A 46 3.47 5.89 -3.52
N GLY A 47 2.94 4.67 -3.53
CA GLY A 47 2.55 3.96 -4.74
C GLY A 47 1.39 4.66 -5.45
N ALA A 48 0.40 5.14 -4.70
CA ALA A 48 -0.74 5.85 -5.27
C ALA A 48 -0.33 7.19 -5.89
N VAL A 49 0.52 7.97 -5.21
CA VAL A 49 1.01 9.25 -5.73
C VAL A 49 1.90 9.05 -6.96
N SER A 50 2.83 8.10 -6.93
CA SER A 50 3.72 7.84 -8.05
C SER A 50 2.99 7.29 -9.28
N ALA A 51 1.96 6.45 -9.10
CA ALA A 51 1.19 5.92 -10.22
C ALA A 51 0.32 6.99 -10.90
N ASP A 52 -0.28 7.90 -10.14
CA ASP A 52 -1.02 9.03 -10.70
C ASP A 52 -0.09 10.01 -11.47
N GLN A 53 1.12 10.23 -10.95
CA GLN A 53 2.14 11.05 -11.63
C GLN A 53 2.69 10.39 -12.90
N LEU A 54 2.81 9.06 -12.90
CA LEU A 54 3.38 8.31 -14.03
C LEU A 54 2.36 8.10 -15.16
N LEU A 55 1.09 7.85 -14.80
CA LEU A 55 0.04 7.51 -15.76
C LEU A 55 -0.99 8.64 -15.86
N ASN A 56 -0.88 9.45 -16.90
CA ASN A 56 -1.87 10.48 -17.26
C ASN A 56 -2.97 9.94 -18.19
N TYR A 57 -3.45 8.73 -17.93
CA TYR A 57 -4.58 8.16 -18.65
C TYR A 57 -5.50 7.41 -17.70
N GLY A 58 -6.77 7.78 -17.70
CA GLY A 58 -7.78 7.15 -16.87
C GLY A 58 -8.96 8.08 -16.58
N PRO A 59 -10.04 7.52 -15.99
CA PRO A 59 -11.12 8.33 -15.47
C PRO A 59 -10.60 9.18 -14.29
N THR A 60 -10.86 10.48 -14.36
CA THR A 60 -10.42 11.44 -13.34
C THR A 60 -11.53 11.70 -12.34
N LEU A 61 -11.17 11.71 -11.06
CA LEU A 61 -12.02 12.17 -9.95
C LEU A 61 -11.24 13.25 -9.21
N MET A 62 -11.79 14.47 -9.13
CA MET A 62 -11.12 15.62 -8.50
C MET A 62 -9.66 15.82 -8.96
N GLU A 63 -9.43 15.78 -10.29
CA GLU A 63 -8.11 15.94 -10.94
C GLU A 63 -7.11 14.80 -10.69
N THR A 64 -7.54 13.70 -10.08
CA THR A 64 -6.73 12.50 -9.84
C THR A 64 -7.19 11.35 -10.74
N ASN A 65 -6.26 10.66 -11.40
CA ASN A 65 -6.52 9.38 -12.07
C ASN A 65 -6.62 8.27 -11.00
N PHE A 66 -7.82 8.10 -10.46
CA PHE A 66 -8.03 7.22 -9.29
C PHE A 66 -7.71 5.75 -9.57
N VAL A 67 -7.87 5.28 -10.82
CA VAL A 67 -7.57 3.89 -11.19
C VAL A 67 -6.05 3.62 -11.11
N PRO A 68 -5.18 4.41 -11.79
CA PRO A 68 -3.75 4.36 -11.54
C PRO A 68 -3.35 4.47 -10.07
N ALA A 69 -3.94 5.41 -9.32
CA ALA A 69 -3.64 5.61 -7.92
C ALA A 69 -3.95 4.36 -7.06
N ILE A 70 -5.09 3.72 -7.27
CA ILE A 70 -5.45 2.47 -6.59
C ILE A 70 -4.47 1.35 -6.97
N ALA A 71 -4.19 1.18 -8.26
CA ALA A 71 -3.29 0.14 -8.74
C ALA A 71 -1.87 0.32 -8.16
N GLY A 72 -1.33 1.54 -8.20
CA GLY A 72 -0.04 1.86 -7.61
C GLY A 72 0.02 1.61 -6.12
N GLY A 73 -1.02 2.04 -5.39
CA GLY A 73 -1.10 1.83 -3.95
C GLY A 73 -1.17 0.35 -3.57
N ILE A 74 -1.88 -0.48 -4.33
CA ILE A 74 -1.94 -1.92 -4.11
C ILE A 74 -0.60 -2.59 -4.44
N VAL A 75 -0.03 -2.32 -5.61
CA VAL A 75 1.17 -3.02 -6.08
C VAL A 75 2.37 -2.74 -5.19
N LEU A 76 2.63 -1.46 -4.87
CA LEU A 76 3.81 -1.10 -4.09
C LEU A 76 3.69 -1.58 -2.63
N SER A 77 2.50 -1.48 -2.03
CA SER A 77 2.26 -2.04 -0.70
C SER A 77 2.38 -3.56 -0.68
N PHE A 78 1.93 -4.25 -1.72
CA PHE A 78 2.03 -5.71 -1.83
C PHE A 78 3.48 -6.18 -1.90
N VAL A 79 4.28 -5.59 -2.80
CA VAL A 79 5.69 -5.92 -2.95
C VAL A 79 6.44 -5.68 -1.64
N GLY A 80 6.19 -4.56 -0.97
CA GLY A 80 6.86 -4.24 0.30
C GLY A 80 6.44 -5.13 1.47
N VAL A 81 5.14 -5.39 1.63
CA VAL A 81 4.64 -6.29 2.67
C VAL A 81 5.14 -7.72 2.44
N TYR A 82 5.15 -8.18 1.19
CA TYR A 82 5.67 -9.49 0.82
C TYR A 82 7.17 -9.60 1.11
N ALA A 83 7.96 -8.62 0.66
CA ALA A 83 9.40 -8.57 0.93
C ALA A 83 9.69 -8.53 2.43
N GLY A 84 8.96 -7.72 3.19
CA GLY A 84 9.08 -7.66 4.64
C GLY A 84 8.79 -9.01 5.31
N LYS A 85 7.76 -9.74 4.86
CA LYS A 85 7.44 -11.05 5.42
C LYS A 85 8.39 -12.16 4.98
N ARG A 86 8.93 -12.10 3.76
CA ARG A 86 9.81 -13.14 3.21
C ARG A 86 11.27 -12.97 3.61
N TRP A 87 11.78 -11.73 3.62
CA TRP A 87 13.21 -11.47 3.83
C TRP A 87 13.51 -10.91 5.21
N VAL A 88 12.62 -10.10 5.76
CA VAL A 88 12.76 -9.50 7.10
C VAL A 88 12.10 -10.37 8.19
N HIS A 89 11.52 -11.52 7.80
CA HIS A 89 10.87 -12.47 8.71
C HIS A 89 9.78 -11.82 9.59
N LEU A 90 9.02 -10.88 9.03
CA LEU A 90 7.93 -10.22 9.76
C LEU A 90 6.74 -11.16 10.07
N GLY A 91 6.67 -12.34 9.45
CA GLY A 91 5.71 -13.40 9.78
C GLY A 91 6.33 -14.53 10.60
N THR A 92 5.49 -15.40 11.15
CA THR A 92 5.90 -16.75 11.55
C THR A 92 6.08 -17.61 10.30
N ASN A 93 7.14 -18.43 10.29
CA ASN A 93 7.39 -19.37 9.20
C ASN A 93 6.33 -20.46 9.16
#